data_AF-A0ABD1UTD2-F1
#
_entry.id   AF-A0ABD1UTD2-F1
#
_cell.length_a   1.000
_cell.length_b   1.000
_cell.length_c   1.000
_cell.angle_alpha   90.00
_cell.angle_beta   90.00
_cell.angle_gamma   90.00
#
_symmetry.space_group_name_H-M   'P 1'
#
loop_
_entity.id
_entity.type
_entity.pdbx_description
1 polymer ?
#
loop_
_entity_poly.entity_id
_entity_poly.type
_entity_poly.pdbx_seq_one_letter_code
_entity_poly.pdbx_strand_id
1 'polypeptide(L)'
;MMTGVGSAIAGLMAKHLQANVVQDSQVIVLTMADNEEVIDEFEGIKLWWASNHVVPNRQLISFFPREDANRYFTLTFHKNYRDKITNSYLKHVLDEGKAITVKERQRKLYTNNKSDNWHGYKQTKWSHVIFEHPASFDTIAMDPNKKEEILKDLITFSKAKDYYAKIGKAWKRGYLL
;
A
#
# COMPACT_ATOMS: atom_id res chain seq x y z
N MET A 1 2.53 4.54 0.36
CA MET A 1 3.61 3.52 0.26
C MET A 1 4.83 3.84 1.13
N MET A 2 5.18 5.11 1.39
CA MET A 2 6.15 5.49 2.45
C MET A 2 5.48 5.91 3.78
N THR A 3 4.16 5.81 3.89
CA THR A 3 3.43 6.16 5.11
C THR A 3 3.71 5.19 6.25
N GLY A 4 3.93 3.90 5.98
CA GLY A 4 4.18 2.89 7.04
C GLY A 4 5.63 2.87 7.56
N VAL A 5 6.63 2.83 6.67
CA VAL A 5 8.06 2.87 7.06
C VAL A 5 8.39 4.24 7.66
N GLY A 6 7.84 5.31 7.08
CA GLY A 6 7.97 6.66 7.60
C GLY A 6 7.23 6.86 8.93
N SER A 7 6.07 6.24 9.18
CA SER A 7 5.31 6.48 10.41
C SER A 7 6.00 5.96 11.67
N ALA A 8 6.66 4.80 11.60
CA ALA A 8 7.34 4.22 12.76
C ALA A 8 8.64 4.95 13.14
N ILE A 9 9.41 5.41 12.14
CA ILE A 9 10.70 6.09 12.37
C ILE A 9 10.53 7.62 12.50
N ALA A 10 9.62 8.23 11.73
CA ALA A 10 9.35 9.68 11.85
C ALA A 10 8.73 10.04 13.21
N GLY A 11 7.96 9.13 13.82
CA GLY A 11 7.35 9.37 15.13
C GLY A 11 8.32 9.67 16.27
N LEU A 12 9.60 9.29 16.16
CA LEU A 12 10.61 9.47 17.22
C LEU A 12 11.60 10.61 16.95
N MET A 13 11.78 11.03 15.69
CA MET A 13 12.84 11.97 15.28
C MET A 13 12.33 13.26 14.62
N ALA A 14 11.05 13.33 14.21
CA ALA A 14 10.48 14.52 13.59
C ALA A 14 10.01 15.52 14.64
N LYS A 15 10.15 16.83 14.37
CA LYS A 15 9.81 17.91 15.31
C LYS A 15 8.32 18.29 15.24
N HIS A 16 7.65 18.01 14.12
CA HIS A 16 6.28 18.40 13.79
C HIS A 16 5.56 17.26 13.07
N LEU A 17 4.81 16.43 13.79
CA LEU A 17 4.08 15.33 13.18
C LEU A 17 2.72 15.79 12.63
N GLN A 18 2.37 15.35 11.43
CA GLN A 18 1.03 15.51 10.87
C GLN A 18 0.19 14.27 11.22
N ALA A 19 -0.84 14.47 12.03
CA ALA A 19 -1.81 13.43 12.36
C ALA A 19 -2.84 13.29 11.22
N ASN A 20 -2.90 12.11 10.62
CA ASN A 20 -3.95 11.74 9.68
C ASN A 20 -4.89 10.72 10.35
N VAL A 21 -6.18 11.05 10.37
CA VAL A 21 -7.22 10.12 10.82
C VAL A 21 -7.61 9.25 9.65
N VAL A 22 -7.33 7.95 9.74
CA VAL A 22 -7.78 6.99 8.73
C VAL A 22 -9.27 6.76 8.95
N GLN A 23 -10.08 7.10 7.94
CA GLN A 23 -11.53 6.93 7.94
C GLN A 23 -11.90 5.51 8.41
N ASP A 24 -12.80 5.43 9.39
CA ASP A 24 -13.26 4.20 10.09
C ASP A 24 -12.31 3.54 11.10
N SER A 25 -11.21 4.18 11.52
CA SER A 25 -10.40 3.69 12.63
C SER A 25 -10.10 4.76 13.69
N GLN A 26 -10.16 4.39 14.98
CA GLN A 26 -9.70 5.23 16.10
C GLN A 26 -8.15 5.35 16.14
N VAL A 27 -7.45 4.90 15.11
CA VAL A 27 -6.00 4.88 15.03
C VAL A 27 -5.53 6.16 14.36
N ILE A 28 -4.86 7.01 15.15
CA ILE A 28 -4.19 8.21 14.65
C ILE A 28 -2.88 7.75 14.00
N VAL A 29 -2.76 7.91 12.68
CA VAL A 29 -1.51 7.66 11.97
C VAL A 29 -0.72 8.96 11.93
N LEU A 30 0.43 8.97 12.60
CA LEU A 30 1.36 10.09 12.55
C LEU A 30 2.23 9.94 11.30
N THR A 31 2.19 10.96 10.46
CA THR A 31 3.00 11.08 9.25
C THR A 31 3.93 12.26 9.38
N MET A 32 5.08 12.22 8.70
CA MET A 32 6.01 13.34 8.62
C MET A 32 5.28 14.58 8.07
N ALA A 33 5.44 15.75 8.66
CA ALA A 33 4.84 16.96 8.10
C ALA A 33 5.62 17.43 6.85
N ASP A 34 5.00 18.32 6.08
CA ASP A 34 5.64 18.91 4.91
C ASP A 34 6.84 19.79 5.33
N ASN A 35 7.93 19.70 4.57
CA ASN A 35 9.22 20.35 4.77
C ASN A 35 9.98 19.90 6.03
N GLU A 36 9.64 18.75 6.59
CA GLU A 36 10.43 18.14 7.66
C GLU A 36 11.50 17.20 7.16
N GLU A 37 12.60 17.17 7.90
CA GLU A 37 13.72 16.27 7.70
C GLU A 37 13.77 15.21 8.80
N VAL A 38 13.81 13.94 8.40
CA VAL A 38 14.04 12.80 9.30
C VAL A 38 15.41 12.22 9.00
N ILE A 39 16.18 12.02 10.07
CA ILE A 39 17.49 11.38 9.98
C ILE A 39 17.31 9.87 10.10
N ASP A 40 17.88 9.15 9.15
CA ASP A 40 17.95 7.69 9.17
C ASP A 40 19.42 7.24 9.19
N GLU A 41 19.68 6.05 9.72
CA GLU A 41 21.00 5.46 9.79
C GLU A 41 20.99 4.05 9.19
N PHE A 42 21.73 3.86 8.11
CA PHE A 42 21.85 2.58 7.43
C PHE A 42 23.30 2.13 7.36
N GLU A 43 23.63 1.04 8.06
CA GLU A 43 24.98 0.48 8.11
C GLU A 43 26.06 1.53 8.45
N GLY A 44 25.77 2.43 9.39
CA GLY A 44 26.66 3.52 9.83
C GLY A 44 26.67 4.76 8.92
N ILE A 45 25.84 4.80 7.87
CA ILE A 45 25.69 5.96 6.97
C ILE A 45 24.46 6.75 7.41
N LYS A 46 24.68 8.03 7.73
CA LYS A 46 23.59 8.98 8.00
C LYS A 46 22.95 9.46 6.71
N LEU A 47 21.63 9.36 6.66
CA LEU A 47 20.77 9.76 5.55
C LEU A 47 19.74 10.77 6.06
N TRP A 48 19.35 11.72 5.21
CA TRP A 48 18.32 12.69 5.53
C TRP A 48 17.17 12.58 4.54
N TRP A 49 15.98 12.29 5.03
CA TRP A 49 14.74 12.27 4.27
C TRP A 49 13.97 13.55 4.47
N ALA A 50 13.68 14.28 3.40
CA ALA A 50 12.81 15.45 3.42
C ALA A 50 11.52 15.18 2.66
N SER A 51 10.36 15.55 3.21
CA SER A 51 9.07 15.53 2.49
C SER A 51 8.84 16.90 1.93
N ASN A 52 8.74 17.01 0.61
CA ASN A 52 8.45 18.26 -0.06
C ASN A 52 7.11 18.15 -0.79
N HIS A 53 6.38 19.26 -0.86
CA HIS A 53 5.14 19.36 -1.60
C HIS A 53 5.19 20.55 -2.55
N VAL A 54 4.89 20.32 -3.83
CA VAL A 54 4.76 21.41 -4.80
C VAL A 54 3.35 21.99 -4.69
N VAL A 55 3.23 23.23 -4.21
CA VAL A 55 1.96 23.95 -4.34
C VAL A 55 1.87 24.51 -5.76
N PRO A 56 0.95 24.04 -6.63
CA PRO A 56 0.81 24.60 -7.95
C PRO A 56 0.36 26.06 -7.83
N ASN A 57 1.06 26.95 -8.54
CA ASN A 57 0.90 28.41 -8.51
C ASN A 57 -0.44 28.91 -9.10
N ARG A 58 -1.33 28.01 -9.55
CA ARG A 58 -2.66 28.37 -10.05
C ARG A 58 -3.73 27.89 -9.09
N GLN A 59 -4.53 28.83 -8.59
CA GLN A 59 -5.87 28.56 -8.05
C GLN A 59 -6.76 28.08 -9.20
N LEU A 60 -6.58 26.83 -9.62
CA LEU A 60 -7.61 26.14 -10.37
C LEU A 60 -8.65 25.74 -9.35
N ILE A 61 -9.85 26.29 -9.45
CA ILE A 61 -11.03 25.81 -8.72
C ILE A 61 -11.24 24.37 -9.18
N SER A 62 -10.67 23.42 -8.45
CA SER A 62 -10.85 21.99 -8.72
C SER A 62 -12.03 21.51 -7.90
N PHE A 63 -13.12 21.14 -8.59
CA PHE A 63 -14.28 20.46 -7.99
C PHE A 63 -13.96 18.99 -7.60
N PHE A 64 -12.69 18.59 -7.66
CA PHE A 64 -12.22 17.25 -7.32
C PHE A 64 -11.26 17.33 -6.12
N PRO A 65 -11.25 16.31 -5.24
CA PRO A 65 -10.25 16.20 -4.18
C PRO A 65 -8.86 16.29 -4.81
N ARG A 66 -8.00 17.16 -4.26
CA ARG A 66 -6.61 17.30 -4.69
C ARG A 66 -5.94 15.96 -4.44
N GLU A 67 -5.64 15.21 -5.49
CA GLU A 67 -4.83 14.00 -5.36
C GLU A 67 -3.47 14.41 -4.80
N ASP A 68 -2.89 13.61 -3.89
CA ASP A 68 -1.56 13.78 -3.27
C ASP A 68 -0.39 13.81 -4.28
N ALA A 69 -0.67 13.97 -5.57
CA ALA A 69 0.23 13.91 -6.71
C ALA A 69 1.38 14.94 -6.69
N ASN A 70 1.37 15.87 -5.74
CA ASN A 70 2.38 16.91 -5.62
C ASN A 70 3.40 16.68 -4.49
N ARG A 71 3.29 15.57 -3.75
CA ARG A 71 4.22 15.24 -2.66
C ARG A 71 5.36 14.36 -3.17
N TYR A 72 6.60 14.77 -2.93
CA TYR A 72 7.81 14.03 -3.29
C TYR A 72 8.77 13.97 -2.10
N PHE A 73 9.56 12.89 -2.02
CA PHE A 73 10.57 12.71 -0.98
C PHE A 73 11.96 12.96 -1.56
N THR A 74 12.78 13.71 -0.83
CA THR A 74 14.17 13.98 -1.18
C THR A 74 15.07 13.25 -0.20
N LEU A 75 16.03 12.49 -0.71
CA LEU A 75 17.02 11.77 0.08
C LEU A 75 18.39 12.43 -0.09
N THR A 76 18.94 12.96 0.98
CA THR A 76 20.25 13.62 1.01
C THR A 76 21.28 12.72 1.68
N PHE A 77 22.45 12.56 1.07
CA PHE A 77 23.54 11.72 1.58
C PHE A 77 24.88 12.12 0.96
N HIS A 78 25.98 11.64 1.55
CA HIS A 78 27.32 11.90 1.03
C HIS A 78 27.58 11.12 -0.27
N LYS A 79 28.08 11.81 -1.30
CA LYS A 79 28.26 11.27 -2.67
C LYS A 79 29.04 9.94 -2.74
N ASN A 80 30.00 9.73 -1.84
CA ASN A 80 30.80 8.49 -1.77
C ASN A 80 29.97 7.22 -1.56
N TYR A 81 28.76 7.34 -1.01
CA TYR A 81 27.88 6.20 -0.73
C TYR A 81 26.79 5.98 -1.78
N ARG A 82 26.82 6.69 -2.92
CA ARG A 82 25.76 6.66 -3.93
C ARG A 82 25.41 5.26 -4.42
N ASP A 83 26.40 4.44 -4.73
CA ASP A 83 26.17 3.09 -5.27
C ASP A 83 25.55 2.17 -4.21
N LYS A 84 26.03 2.28 -2.96
CA LYS A 84 25.51 1.51 -1.84
C LYS A 84 24.08 1.90 -1.49
N ILE A 85 23.78 3.19 -1.49
CA ILE A 85 22.45 3.72 -1.18
C ILE A 85 21.44 3.34 -2.27
N THR A 86 21.84 3.46 -3.53
CA THR A 86 20.95 3.18 -4.66
C THR A 86 20.63 1.69 -4.79
N ASN A 87 21.63 0.82 -4.61
CA ASN A 87 21.46 -0.62 -4.82
C ASN A 87 21.01 -1.39 -3.57
N SER A 88 21.45 -0.97 -2.38
CA SER A 88 21.12 -1.66 -1.11
C SER A 88 20.00 -0.96 -0.36
N TYR A 89 20.22 0.29 0.06
CA TYR A 89 19.28 1.00 0.94
C TYR A 89 17.91 1.26 0.28
N LEU A 90 17.87 1.83 -0.92
CA LEU A 90 16.60 2.09 -1.60
C LEU A 90 15.83 0.80 -1.90
N LYS A 91 16.53 -0.28 -2.20
CA LYS A 91 15.91 -1.60 -2.40
C LYS A 91 15.31 -2.12 -1.09
N HIS A 92 16.05 -2.02 0.00
CA HIS A 92 15.58 -2.36 1.35
C HIS A 92 14.32 -1.59 1.72
N VAL A 93 14.33 -0.26 1.59
CA VAL A 93 13.16 0.61 1.88
C VAL A 93 11.95 0.22 1.02
N LEU A 94 12.16 -0.09 -0.27
CA LEU A 94 11.07 -0.53 -1.14
C LEU A 94 10.49 -1.88 -0.72
N ASP A 95 11.35 -2.83 -0.33
CA ASP A 95 10.92 -4.17 0.05
C ASP A 95 10.24 -4.17 1.43
N GLU A 96 10.73 -3.38 2.39
CA GLU A 96 10.01 -3.10 3.65
C GLU A 96 8.68 -2.41 3.41
N GLY A 97 8.64 -1.39 2.54
CA GLY A 97 7.41 -0.71 2.17
C GLY A 97 6.37 -1.65 1.57
N LYS A 98 6.81 -2.59 0.71
CA LYS A 98 5.94 -3.66 0.20
C LYS A 98 5.49 -4.61 1.31
N ALA A 99 6.39 -5.03 2.20
CA ALA A 99 6.05 -5.93 3.31
C ALA A 99 5.01 -5.31 4.25
N ILE A 100 5.17 -4.03 4.60
CA ILE A 100 4.19 -3.28 5.38
C ILE A 100 2.87 -3.15 4.61
N THR A 101 2.92 -2.81 3.33
CA THR A 101 1.71 -2.72 2.49
C THR A 101 0.96 -4.06 2.45
N VAL A 102 1.65 -5.20 2.42
CA VAL A 102 1.04 -6.54 2.50
C VAL A 102 0.47 -6.81 3.87
N LYS A 103 1.17 -6.44 4.95
CA LYS A 103 0.74 -6.63 6.34
C LYS A 103 -0.49 -5.79 6.68
N GLU A 104 -0.52 -4.54 6.24
CA GLU A 104 -1.60 -3.58 6.47
C GLU A 104 -2.70 -3.69 5.41
N ARG A 105 -2.58 -4.61 4.44
CA ARG A 105 -3.57 -4.76 3.38
C ARG A 105 -4.91 -5.21 3.96
N GLN A 106 -5.81 -4.25 4.11
CA GLN A 106 -7.20 -4.52 4.46
C GLN A 106 -7.89 -5.26 3.30
N ARG A 107 -8.62 -6.33 3.65
CA ARG A 107 -9.52 -7.00 2.70
C ARG A 107 -10.68 -6.05 2.41
N LYS A 108 -11.05 -5.93 1.13
CA LYS A 108 -12.13 -5.07 0.66
C LYS A 108 -13.20 -5.91 0.00
N LEU A 109 -14.45 -5.75 0.41
CA LEU A 109 -15.60 -6.35 -0.25
C LEU A 109 -16.15 -5.35 -1.26
N TYR A 110 -16.10 -5.71 -2.54
CA TYR A 110 -16.63 -4.89 -3.62
C TYR A 110 -18.07 -5.30 -3.93
N THR A 111 -18.97 -4.33 -3.95
CA THR A 111 -20.37 -4.53 -4.33
C THR A 111 -20.72 -3.60 -5.48
N ASN A 112 -21.56 -4.09 -6.40
CA ASN A 112 -22.07 -3.28 -7.49
C ASN A 112 -23.33 -2.57 -6.99
N ASN A 113 -23.16 -1.49 -6.23
CA ASN A 113 -24.27 -0.69 -5.71
C ASN A 113 -24.48 0.54 -6.61
N LYS A 114 -25.74 0.77 -7.02
CA LYS A 114 -26.15 2.03 -7.65
C LYS A 114 -26.32 3.09 -6.56
N SER A 115 -25.26 3.80 -6.20
CA SER A 115 -25.42 5.00 -5.37
C SER A 115 -25.92 6.18 -6.22
N ASP A 116 -26.56 7.16 -5.56
CA ASP A 116 -27.12 8.39 -6.17
C ASP A 116 -26.08 9.27 -6.90
N ASN A 117 -24.79 8.96 -6.77
CA ASN A 117 -23.68 9.64 -7.44
C ASN A 117 -23.39 9.12 -8.87
N TRP A 118 -24.32 8.36 -9.46
CA TRP A 118 -24.21 7.88 -10.85
C TRP A 118 -24.10 9.01 -11.88
N HIS A 119 -24.49 10.24 -11.52
CA HIS A 119 -24.54 11.39 -12.42
C HIS A 119 -23.20 12.13 -12.62
N GLY A 120 -22.07 11.61 -12.12
CA GLY A 120 -20.74 12.20 -12.27
C GLY A 120 -19.84 11.50 -13.30
N TYR A 121 -18.88 12.24 -13.88
CA TYR A 121 -17.90 11.80 -14.90
C TYR A 121 -16.99 10.62 -14.48
N LYS A 122 -17.09 10.11 -13.24
CA LYS A 122 -16.36 8.92 -12.74
C LYS A 122 -17.35 7.81 -12.32
N GLN A 123 -17.98 7.14 -13.28
CA GLN A 123 -18.87 6.00 -13.03
C GLN A 123 -18.09 4.69 -12.89
N THR A 124 -17.46 4.43 -11.74
CA THR A 124 -17.11 3.04 -11.39
C THR A 124 -18.32 2.40 -10.72
N LYS A 125 -18.96 1.42 -11.38
CA LYS A 125 -20.13 0.70 -10.84
C LYS A 125 -19.85 -0.08 -9.55
N TRP A 126 -18.58 -0.25 -9.20
CA TRP A 126 -18.12 -0.96 -8.01
C TRP A 126 -17.85 0.03 -6.88
N SER A 127 -18.56 -0.12 -5.78
CA SER A 127 -18.22 0.45 -4.48
C SER A 127 -17.55 -0.62 -3.60
N HIS A 128 -16.87 -0.21 -2.53
CA HIS A 128 -16.27 -1.15 -1.59
C HIS A 128 -16.47 -0.74 -0.15
N VAL A 129 -16.49 -1.74 0.72
CA VAL A 129 -16.42 -1.59 2.18
C VAL A 129 -15.23 -2.39 2.70
N ILE A 130 -14.65 -1.95 3.83
CA ILE A 130 -13.62 -2.72 4.52
C ILE A 130 -14.26 -4.02 5.01
N PHE A 131 -13.64 -5.16 4.69
CA PHE A 131 -14.14 -6.48 5.02
C PHE A 131 -13.30 -7.11 6.12
N GLU A 132 -13.80 -6.99 7.35
CA GLU A 132 -13.22 -7.63 8.52
C GLU A 132 -14.10 -8.83 8.89
N HIS A 133 -13.58 -10.03 8.66
CA HIS A 133 -14.26 -11.26 9.03
C HIS A 133 -13.30 -12.19 9.79
N PRO A 134 -13.70 -12.71 10.96
CA PRO A 134 -12.83 -13.55 11.80
C PRO A 134 -12.59 -14.92 11.17
N ALA A 135 -13.46 -15.38 10.25
CA ALA A 135 -13.26 -16.68 9.63
C ALA A 135 -12.04 -16.70 8.70
N SER A 136 -11.19 -17.70 8.92
CA SER A 136 -10.14 -18.17 8.03
C SER A 136 -10.57 -19.48 7.36
N PHE A 137 -9.75 -19.98 6.43
CA PHE A 137 -9.91 -21.35 5.93
C PHE A 137 -9.84 -22.38 7.07
N ASP A 138 -9.14 -22.09 8.16
CA ASP A 138 -9.02 -23.01 9.29
C ASP A 138 -10.33 -23.14 10.07
N THR A 139 -11.04 -22.03 10.25
CA THR A 139 -12.27 -21.96 11.04
C THR A 139 -13.56 -22.21 10.24
N ILE A 140 -13.49 -22.25 8.90
CA ILE A 140 -14.67 -22.51 8.07
C ILE A 140 -15.11 -23.97 8.22
N ALA A 141 -16.41 -24.18 8.49
CA ALA A 141 -16.98 -25.52 8.57
C ALA A 141 -17.17 -26.08 7.15
N MET A 142 -16.32 -27.03 6.77
CA MET A 142 -16.34 -27.75 5.50
C MET A 142 -15.79 -29.16 5.71
N ASP A 143 -16.13 -30.09 4.82
CA ASP A 143 -15.49 -31.41 4.78
C ASP A 143 -13.95 -31.26 4.70
N PRO A 144 -13.18 -31.89 5.62
CA PRO A 144 -11.72 -31.71 5.69
C PRO A 144 -11.00 -32.10 4.39
N ASN A 145 -11.44 -33.16 3.72
CA ASN A 145 -10.81 -33.63 2.49
C ASN A 145 -11.03 -32.61 1.35
N LYS A 146 -12.26 -32.12 1.20
CA LYS A 146 -12.57 -31.08 0.20
C LYS A 146 -11.80 -29.79 0.47
N LYS A 147 -11.73 -29.37 1.74
CA LYS A 147 -10.98 -28.18 2.14
C LYS A 147 -9.50 -28.28 1.78
N GLU A 148 -8.87 -29.42 2.08
CA GLU A 148 -7.47 -29.66 1.70
C GLU A 148 -7.25 -29.66 0.19
N GLU A 149 -8.15 -30.28 -0.57
CA GLU A 149 -8.08 -30.31 -2.03
C GLU A 149 -8.13 -28.90 -2.62
N ILE A 150 -9.10 -28.09 -2.20
CA ILE A 150 -9.25 -26.69 -2.64
C ILE A 150 -8.01 -25.87 -2.28
N LEU A 151 -7.47 -26.01 -1.07
CA LEU A 151 -6.26 -25.32 -0.65
C LEU A 151 -5.04 -25.70 -1.49
N LYS A 152 -4.86 -27.01 -1.77
CA LYS A 152 -3.76 -27.51 -2.60
C LYS A 152 -3.88 -27.00 -4.04
N ASP A 153 -5.07 -27.00 -4.64
CA ASP A 153 -5.31 -26.44 -5.98
C ASP A 153 -5.02 -24.94 -6.02
N LEU A 154 -5.52 -24.16 -5.04
CA LEU A 154 -5.28 -22.72 -4.95
C LEU A 154 -3.78 -22.38 -4.85
N ILE A 155 -3.03 -23.10 -4.01
CA ILE A 155 -1.57 -22.92 -3.88
C ILE A 155 -0.87 -23.24 -5.21
N THR A 156 -1.25 -24.35 -5.84
CA THR A 156 -0.67 -24.77 -7.13
C THR A 156 -0.98 -23.75 -8.23
N PHE A 157 -2.23 -23.31 -8.32
CA PHE A 157 -2.69 -22.31 -9.29
C PHE A 157 -1.96 -20.96 -9.11
N SER A 158 -1.68 -20.55 -7.87
CA SER A 158 -0.94 -19.32 -7.57
C SER A 158 0.49 -19.31 -8.13
N LYS A 159 1.11 -20.49 -8.23
CA LYS A 159 2.48 -20.67 -8.75
C LYS A 159 2.52 -20.97 -10.25
N ALA A 160 1.36 -21.26 -10.87
CA ALA A 160 1.29 -21.73 -12.26
C ALA A 160 1.34 -20.62 -13.32
N LYS A 161 1.62 -19.36 -12.97
CA LYS A 161 1.59 -18.21 -13.90
C LYS A 161 2.39 -18.46 -15.19
N ASP A 162 3.65 -18.89 -15.05
CA ASP A 162 4.56 -19.08 -16.18
C ASP A 162 4.13 -20.26 -17.06
N TYR A 163 3.54 -21.30 -16.44
CA TYR A 163 2.97 -22.43 -17.17
C TYR A 163 1.82 -21.98 -18.08
N TYR A 164 0.87 -21.19 -17.56
CA TYR A 164 -0.24 -20.65 -18.35
C TYR A 164 0.23 -19.74 -19.49
N ALA A 165 1.25 -18.91 -19.23
CA ALA A 165 1.87 -18.07 -20.25
C ALA A 165 2.53 -18.90 -21.36
N LYS A 166 3.26 -19.97 -21.00
CA LYS A 166 3.93 -20.86 -21.97
C LYS A 166 2.96 -21.58 -22.90
N ILE A 167 1.81 -22.02 -22.39
CA ILE A 167 0.79 -22.72 -23.18
C ILE A 167 -0.19 -21.76 -23.89
N GLY A 168 -0.03 -20.44 -23.72
CA GLY A 168 -0.89 -19.42 -24.33
C GLY A 168 -2.33 -19.40 -23.81
N LYS A 169 -2.59 -19.94 -22.61
CA LYS A 169 -3.94 -19.95 -22.01
C LYS A 169 -4.09 -18.84 -20.99
N ALA A 170 -5.32 -18.31 -20.87
CA ALA A 170 -5.65 -17.33 -19.85
C ALA A 170 -5.45 -17.92 -18.44
N TRP A 171 -4.71 -17.19 -17.59
CA TRP A 171 -4.46 -17.56 -16.19
C TRP A 171 -5.70 -17.25 -15.33
N LYS A 172 -6.70 -18.13 -15.42
CA LYS A 172 -7.97 -18.05 -14.67
C LYS A 172 -8.42 -19.44 -14.21
N ARG A 173 -9.10 -19.50 -13.06
CA ARG A 173 -9.66 -20.72 -12.46
C ARG A 173 -11.02 -20.39 -11.86
N GLY A 174 -12.02 -21.27 -12.05
CA GLY A 174 -13.34 -21.16 -11.45
C GLY A 174 -13.60 -22.37 -10.56
N TYR A 175 -14.36 -22.18 -9.48
CA TYR A 175 -14.74 -23.21 -8.52
C TYR A 175 -16.25 -23.23 -8.39
N LEU A 176 -16.83 -24.42 -8.29
CA LEU A 176 -18.23 -24.63 -7.94
C LEU A 176 -18.22 -25.42 -6.63
N LEU A 177 -18.74 -24.79 -5.58
CA LEU A 177 -18.73 -25.31 -4.20
C LEU A 177 -20.11 -25.82 -3.82
#